data_AF-A0A1Y6E822-F1
#
_entry.id   AF-A0A1Y6E822-F1
#
_cell.length_a   1.000
_cell.length_b   1.000
_cell.length_c   1.000
_cell.angle_alpha   90.00
_cell.angle_beta   90.00
_cell.angle_gamma   90.00
#
_symmetry.space_group_name_H-M   'P 1'
#
loop_
_entity.id
_entity.type
_entity.pdbx_description
1 polymer ?
#
loop_
_entity_poly.entity_id
_entity_poly.type
_entity_poly.pdbx_seq_one_letter_code
_entity_poly.pdbx_strand_id
1 'polypeptide(L)'
;MLRKVFNANGGAAAAEFAMILPLSLLLLFTALEAGHYMYQRHQVVKGLRDGARFAARHSFDDINCRGGSGTIDGDLRDNVINLTRTGQISGGSPRVKNWQIGDITINVTCPTAAESETGIFEAAEPAPQVNISTSFTYDSFFNGLGVVNDSFRLGGSQQAIVMGI
;
A
#
# COMPACT_ATOMS: atom_id res chain seq x y z
N MET A 1 55.27 17.99 -32.87
CA MET A 1 54.10 18.25 -32.00
C MET A 1 53.30 16.99 -31.64
N LEU A 2 53.12 16.01 -32.55
CA LEU A 2 52.35 14.78 -32.28
C LEU A 2 52.83 13.95 -31.06
N ARG A 3 54.13 13.90 -30.76
CA ARG A 3 54.68 13.09 -29.66
C ARG A 3 54.26 13.57 -28.25
N LYS A 4 53.83 14.84 -28.09
CA LYS A 4 53.30 15.37 -26.83
C LYS A 4 51.85 14.94 -26.56
N VAL A 5 51.07 14.65 -27.62
CA VAL A 5 49.68 14.19 -27.49
C VAL A 5 49.64 12.73 -27.03
N PHE A 6 50.57 11.90 -27.49
CA PHE A 6 50.66 10.48 -27.09
C PHE A 6 51.22 10.23 -25.67
N ASN A 7 51.76 11.25 -24.99
CA ASN A 7 52.32 11.16 -23.64
C ASN A 7 51.50 11.93 -22.59
N ALA A 8 50.31 12.41 -22.95
CA ALA A 8 49.46 13.21 -22.07
C ALA A 8 48.64 12.33 -21.11
N ASN A 9 49.19 12.04 -19.93
CA ASN A 9 48.51 11.26 -18.87
C ASN A 9 47.51 12.09 -18.03
N GLY A 10 47.35 13.39 -18.32
CA GLY A 10 46.55 14.32 -17.48
C GLY A 10 45.03 14.07 -17.49
N GLY A 11 44.53 13.16 -18.35
CA GLY A 11 43.11 12.82 -18.45
C GLY A 11 42.74 11.41 -17.98
N ALA A 12 43.70 10.62 -17.45
CA ALA A 12 43.45 9.24 -17.07
C ALA A 12 42.32 9.09 -16.03
N ALA A 13 42.33 9.95 -15.00
CA ALA A 13 41.28 9.95 -13.98
C ALA A 13 39.88 10.30 -14.54
N ALA A 14 39.81 11.17 -15.54
CA ALA A 14 38.54 11.49 -16.21
C ALA A 14 38.03 10.31 -17.05
N ALA A 15 38.94 9.58 -17.71
CA ALA A 15 38.60 8.38 -18.48
C ALA A 15 38.15 7.22 -17.57
N GLU A 16 38.80 7.02 -16.43
CA GLU A 16 38.39 6.03 -15.42
C GLU A 16 37.02 6.36 -14.82
N PHE A 17 36.78 7.63 -14.46
CA PHE A 17 35.47 8.05 -13.97
C PHE A 17 34.38 7.88 -15.03
N ALA A 18 34.65 8.21 -16.29
CA ALA A 18 33.70 8.02 -17.38
C ALA A 18 33.28 6.55 -17.57
N MET A 19 34.17 5.60 -17.26
CA MET A 19 33.88 4.16 -17.33
C MET A 19 33.00 3.68 -16.15
N ILE A 20 33.20 4.23 -14.94
CA ILE A 20 32.44 3.84 -13.74
C ILE A 20 31.09 4.57 -13.66
N LEU A 21 31.03 5.78 -14.20
CA LEU A 21 29.85 6.65 -14.18
C LEU A 21 28.54 5.95 -14.58
N PRO A 22 28.43 5.23 -15.71
CA PRO A 22 27.18 4.58 -16.09
C PRO A 22 26.69 3.56 -15.05
N LEU A 23 27.60 2.79 -14.46
CA LEU A 23 27.26 1.83 -13.40
C LEU A 23 26.83 2.55 -12.12
N SER A 24 27.53 3.61 -11.73
CA SER A 24 27.21 4.39 -10.53
C SER A 24 25.84 5.06 -10.63
N LEU A 25 25.48 5.60 -11.80
CA LEU A 25 24.18 6.21 -12.05
C LEU A 25 23.05 5.17 -12.01
N LEU A 26 23.27 3.99 -12.59
CA LEU A 26 22.30 2.90 -12.53
C LEU A 26 22.02 2.50 -11.08
N LEU A 27 23.06 2.34 -10.26
CA LEU A 27 22.91 2.01 -8.84
C LEU A 27 22.19 3.12 -8.06
N LEU A 28 22.53 4.39 -8.33
CA LEU A 28 21.91 5.54 -7.69
C LEU A 28 20.41 5.59 -7.98
N PHE A 29 20.01 5.55 -9.26
CA PHE A 29 18.60 5.61 -9.63
C PHE A 29 17.83 4.39 -9.13
N THR A 30 18.44 3.20 -9.14
CA THR A 30 17.82 1.99 -8.59
C THR A 30 17.56 2.11 -7.08
N ALA A 31 18.53 2.63 -6.32
CA ALA A 31 18.37 2.81 -4.88
C ALA A 31 17.28 3.84 -4.53
N LEU A 32 17.25 4.96 -5.26
CA LEU A 32 16.22 5.99 -5.07
C LEU A 32 14.81 5.48 -5.40
N GLU A 33 14.67 4.77 -6.52
CA GLU A 33 13.40 4.20 -6.96
C GLU A 33 12.90 3.12 -5.98
N ALA A 34 13.79 2.22 -5.53
CA ALA A 34 13.47 1.20 -4.55
C ALA A 34 13.05 1.81 -3.20
N GLY A 35 13.74 2.88 -2.76
CA GLY A 35 13.38 3.63 -1.56
C GLY A 35 11.98 4.25 -1.66
N HIS A 36 11.67 4.87 -2.81
CA HIS A 36 10.34 5.43 -3.06
C HIS A 36 9.25 4.35 -3.09
N TYR A 37 9.49 3.22 -3.75
CA TYR A 37 8.57 2.08 -3.76
C TYR A 37 8.27 1.59 -2.34
N MET A 38 9.31 1.37 -1.52
CA MET A 38 9.16 0.94 -0.13
C MET A 38 8.42 1.99 0.71
N TYR A 39 8.68 3.27 0.49
CA TYR A 39 7.99 4.37 1.16
C TYR A 39 6.49 4.39 0.85
N GLN A 40 6.12 4.35 -0.42
CA GLN A 40 4.70 4.28 -0.84
C GLN A 40 4.03 3.02 -0.30
N ARG A 41 4.71 1.87 -0.35
CA ARG A 41 4.22 0.61 0.21
C ARG A 41 3.87 0.72 1.69
N HIS A 42 4.72 1.39 2.49
CA HIS A 42 4.45 1.61 3.91
C HIS A 42 3.24 2.50 4.14
N GLN A 43 3.07 3.55 3.34
CA GLN A 43 1.90 4.42 3.42
C GLN A 43 0.60 3.66 3.14
N VAL A 44 0.59 2.81 2.10
CA VAL A 44 -0.57 1.96 1.76
C VAL A 44 -0.91 1.01 2.90
N VAL A 45 0.07 0.27 3.42
CA VAL A 45 -0.17 -0.70 4.51
C VAL A 45 -0.65 -0.01 5.78
N LYS A 46 -0.14 1.19 6.10
CA LYS A 46 -0.64 1.99 7.22
C LYS A 46 -2.07 2.45 6.99
N GLY A 47 -2.40 2.95 5.79
CA GLY A 47 -3.76 3.32 5.41
C GLY A 47 -4.76 2.18 5.56
N LEU A 48 -4.44 1.00 5.02
CA LEU A 48 -5.27 -0.20 5.15
C LEU A 48 -5.49 -0.58 6.62
N ARG A 49 -4.46 -0.42 7.45
CA ARG A 49 -4.54 -0.73 8.89
C ARG A 49 -5.42 0.27 9.64
N ASP A 50 -5.31 1.55 9.31
CA ASP A 50 -6.15 2.60 9.90
C ASP A 50 -7.62 2.35 9.54
N GLY A 51 -7.90 2.05 8.27
CA GLY A 51 -9.23 1.67 7.80
C GLY A 51 -9.79 0.43 8.49
N ALA A 52 -8.98 -0.63 8.59
CA ALA A 52 -9.42 -1.89 9.21
C ALA A 52 -9.72 -1.71 10.69
N ARG A 53 -8.87 -0.96 11.42
CA ARG A 53 -9.09 -0.64 12.84
C ARG A 53 -10.26 0.29 13.07
N PHE A 54 -10.51 1.22 12.15
CA PHE A 54 -11.67 2.08 12.20
C PHE A 54 -12.95 1.25 12.02
N ALA A 55 -13.03 0.44 10.97
CA ALA A 55 -14.16 -0.46 10.73
C ALA A 55 -14.39 -1.42 11.91
N ALA A 56 -13.33 -1.98 12.49
CA ALA A 56 -13.42 -2.89 13.63
C ALA A 56 -14.01 -2.27 14.91
N ARG A 57 -14.07 -0.94 15.02
CA ARG A 57 -14.61 -0.22 16.17
C ARG A 57 -16.04 0.24 15.96
N HIS A 58 -16.69 -0.14 14.87
CA HIS A 58 -18.10 0.17 14.67
C HIS A 58 -19.01 -0.85 15.33
N SER A 59 -20.26 -0.44 15.56
CA SER A 59 -21.32 -1.29 16.11
C SER A 59 -21.55 -2.52 15.23
N PHE A 60 -22.01 -3.61 15.83
CA PHE A 60 -22.49 -4.77 15.09
C PHE A 60 -23.70 -4.45 14.20
N ASP A 61 -24.44 -3.37 14.49
CA ASP A 61 -25.51 -2.96 13.57
C ASP A 61 -24.97 -2.45 12.23
N ASP A 62 -23.77 -1.86 12.21
CA ASP A 62 -23.13 -1.38 10.98
C ASP A 62 -22.32 -2.48 10.27
N ILE A 63 -21.73 -3.42 11.04
CA ILE A 63 -20.96 -4.54 10.52
C ILE A 63 -21.31 -5.83 11.27
N ASN A 64 -22.04 -6.73 10.62
CA ASN A 64 -22.48 -7.98 11.21
C ASN A 64 -22.33 -9.18 10.29
N CYS A 65 -22.55 -10.34 10.93
CA CYS A 65 -22.69 -11.64 10.29
C CYS A 65 -24.11 -12.23 10.46
N ARG A 66 -25.09 -11.40 10.83
CA ARG A 66 -26.49 -11.81 11.01
C ARG A 66 -27.03 -12.37 9.69
N GLY A 67 -27.60 -13.58 9.73
CA GLY A 67 -28.09 -14.26 8.53
C GLY A 67 -27.03 -15.02 7.73
N GLY A 68 -25.80 -15.17 8.25
CA GLY A 68 -24.77 -16.03 7.66
C GLY A 68 -23.95 -15.39 6.53
N SER A 69 -24.15 -14.10 6.26
CA SER A 69 -23.36 -13.32 5.30
C SER A 69 -22.80 -12.06 5.96
N GLY A 70 -21.56 -11.70 5.63
CA GLY A 70 -20.94 -10.48 6.14
C GLY A 70 -21.55 -9.26 5.48
N THR A 71 -22.09 -8.35 6.28
CA THR A 71 -22.65 -7.08 5.81
C THR A 71 -21.86 -5.90 6.35
N ILE A 72 -21.87 -4.80 5.61
CA ILE A 72 -21.32 -3.51 6.02
C ILE A 72 -22.25 -2.41 5.53
N ASP A 73 -22.57 -1.46 6.39
CA ASP A 73 -23.33 -0.26 6.03
C ASP A 73 -22.63 0.54 4.91
N GLY A 74 -23.43 1.16 4.03
CA GLY A 74 -22.94 1.88 2.86
C GLY A 74 -22.17 3.14 3.21
N ASP A 75 -22.68 3.95 4.14
CA ASP A 75 -22.03 5.19 4.56
C ASP A 75 -20.75 4.88 5.34
N LEU A 76 -20.79 3.85 6.20
CA LEU A 76 -19.60 3.36 6.88
C LEU A 76 -18.54 2.86 5.88
N ARG A 77 -18.94 2.10 4.85
CA ARG A 77 -18.03 1.62 3.82
C ARG A 77 -17.30 2.78 3.14
N ASP A 78 -18.01 3.85 2.80
CA ASP A 78 -17.41 5.04 2.17
C ASP A 78 -16.46 5.78 3.12
N ASN A 79 -16.82 5.90 4.40
CA ASN A 79 -15.95 6.45 5.44
C ASN A 79 -14.66 5.63 5.61
N VAL A 80 -14.76 4.30 5.62
CA VAL A 80 -13.61 3.38 5.70
C VAL A 80 -12.71 3.55 4.48
N ILE A 81 -13.27 3.66 3.27
CA ILE A 81 -12.50 3.86 2.04
C ILE A 81 -11.77 5.21 2.07
N ASN A 82 -12.47 6.28 2.44
CA ASN A 82 -11.88 7.61 2.55
C ASN A 82 -10.75 7.63 3.58
N LEU A 83 -11.00 7.09 4.78
CA LEU A 83 -9.99 7.04 5.84
C LEU A 83 -8.76 6.23 5.42
N THR A 84 -8.97 5.09 4.76
CA THR A 84 -7.88 4.24 4.25
C THR A 84 -6.97 5.01 3.30
N ARG A 85 -7.58 5.80 2.39
CA ARG A 85 -6.88 6.50 1.31
C ARG A 85 -6.26 7.83 1.76
N THR A 86 -6.98 8.62 2.56
CA THR A 86 -6.63 10.02 2.87
C THR A 86 -6.24 10.22 4.33
N GLY A 87 -6.64 9.32 5.22
CA GLY A 87 -6.51 9.52 6.67
C GLY A 87 -7.59 10.42 7.27
N GLN A 88 -8.63 10.75 6.51
CA GLN A 88 -9.80 11.51 6.96
C GLN A 88 -11.07 10.76 6.58
N ILE A 89 -12.11 10.84 7.42
CA ILE A 89 -13.40 10.19 7.16
C ILE A 89 -14.15 10.79 5.95
N SER A 90 -13.89 12.05 5.65
CA SER A 90 -14.47 12.78 4.54
C SER A 90 -13.43 13.69 3.91
N GLY A 91 -13.41 13.72 2.58
CA GLY A 91 -12.48 14.54 1.80
C GLY A 91 -11.01 14.12 1.97
N GLY A 92 -10.13 15.10 1.74
CA GLY A 92 -8.68 14.93 1.80
C GLY A 92 -8.03 14.52 0.49
N SER A 93 -6.70 14.54 0.47
CA SER A 93 -5.90 14.08 -0.67
C SER A 93 -5.38 12.66 -0.42
N PRO A 94 -5.27 11.83 -1.47
CA PRO A 94 -4.69 10.49 -1.33
C PRO A 94 -3.27 10.54 -0.76
N ARG A 95 -2.97 9.66 0.20
CA ARG A 95 -1.62 9.48 0.78
C ARG A 95 -0.58 9.06 -0.26
N VAL A 96 -1.04 8.37 -1.32
CA VAL A 96 -0.23 7.91 -2.44
C VAL A 96 -0.87 8.38 -3.73
N LYS A 97 -0.05 8.91 -4.64
CA LYS A 97 -0.51 9.36 -5.96
C LYS A 97 -1.11 8.18 -6.74
N ASN A 98 -2.12 8.49 -7.56
CA ASN A 98 -2.90 7.53 -8.35
C ASN A 98 -3.71 6.50 -7.54
N TRP A 99 -3.73 6.55 -6.21
CA TRP A 99 -4.57 5.65 -5.42
C TRP A 99 -6.04 6.11 -5.41
N GLN A 100 -6.90 5.40 -6.13
CA GLN A 100 -8.31 5.74 -6.33
C GLN A 100 -9.25 4.99 -5.37
N ILE A 101 -10.48 5.47 -5.23
CA ILE A 101 -11.54 4.80 -4.46
C ILE A 101 -11.79 3.38 -4.99
N GLY A 102 -11.85 3.23 -6.31
CA GLY A 102 -12.10 1.94 -6.96
C GLY A 102 -10.99 0.90 -6.77
N ASP A 103 -9.81 1.30 -6.30
CA ASP A 103 -8.71 0.40 -6.02
C ASP A 103 -8.82 -0.28 -4.66
N ILE A 104 -9.76 0.14 -3.80
CA ILE A 104 -9.91 -0.35 -2.43
C ILE A 104 -11.12 -1.29 -2.36
N THR A 105 -10.87 -2.53 -1.96
CA THR A 105 -11.90 -3.56 -1.80
C THR A 105 -12.04 -3.91 -0.32
N ILE A 106 -13.26 -3.73 0.20
CA ILE A 106 -13.65 -4.14 1.55
C ILE A 106 -14.56 -5.36 1.46
N ASN A 107 -14.18 -6.43 2.16
CA ASN A 107 -14.96 -7.65 2.31
C ASN A 107 -15.14 -7.96 3.80
N VAL A 108 -16.33 -8.43 4.19
CA VAL A 108 -16.58 -8.91 5.54
C VAL A 108 -16.67 -10.44 5.50
N THR A 109 -15.82 -11.10 6.28
CA THR A 109 -15.78 -12.55 6.38
C THR A 109 -16.36 -12.97 7.72
N CYS A 110 -17.32 -13.89 7.67
CA CYS A 110 -17.96 -14.44 8.86
C CYS A 110 -17.36 -15.81 9.19
N PRO A 111 -16.75 -15.98 10.37
CA PRO A 111 -16.34 -17.29 10.85
C PRO A 111 -17.56 -18.22 11.05
N THR A 112 -17.33 -19.51 10.92
CA THR A 112 -18.35 -20.54 11.16
C THR A 112 -18.56 -20.75 12.66
N ALA A 113 -19.73 -21.25 13.04
CA ALA A 113 -20.19 -21.32 14.45
C ALA A 113 -19.17 -21.92 15.43
N ALA A 114 -18.41 -22.95 15.03
CA ALA A 114 -17.40 -23.59 15.86
C ALA A 114 -16.28 -22.64 16.36
N GLU A 115 -15.94 -21.60 15.58
CA GLU A 115 -14.93 -20.60 15.93
C GLU A 115 -15.53 -19.47 16.81
N SER A 116 -16.85 -19.31 16.81
CA SER A 116 -17.57 -18.28 17.59
C SER A 116 -18.04 -18.76 18.96
N GLU A 117 -18.12 -20.08 19.18
CA GLU A 117 -18.65 -20.68 20.41
C GLU A 117 -17.69 -20.65 21.60
N THR A 118 -16.43 -20.26 21.38
CA THR A 118 -15.38 -20.22 22.41
C THR A 118 -14.73 -18.83 22.48
N GLY A 119 -15.45 -17.83 23.02
CA GLY A 119 -14.90 -16.49 23.13
C GLY A 119 -15.83 -15.44 23.73
N ILE A 120 -15.51 -14.17 23.49
CA ILE A 120 -16.30 -12.99 23.89
C ILE A 120 -17.47 -12.69 22.94
N PHE A 121 -17.61 -13.46 21.86
CA PHE A 121 -18.61 -13.25 20.82
C PHE A 121 -19.79 -14.19 21.04
N GLU A 122 -20.98 -13.71 20.73
CA GLU A 122 -22.18 -14.53 20.78
C GLU A 122 -22.30 -15.37 19.50
N ALA A 123 -22.84 -16.59 19.60
CA ALA A 123 -23.03 -17.46 18.44
C ALA A 123 -23.94 -16.83 17.35
N ALA A 124 -24.82 -15.90 17.75
CA ALA A 124 -25.67 -15.13 16.84
C ALA A 124 -24.92 -14.00 16.11
N GLU A 125 -23.74 -13.59 16.62
CA GLU A 125 -22.90 -12.53 16.07
C GLU A 125 -21.43 -13.01 16.03
N PRO A 126 -21.10 -13.92 15.09
CA PRO A 126 -19.81 -14.61 15.07
C PRO A 126 -18.72 -13.66 14.55
N ALA A 127 -18.13 -12.86 15.43
CA ALA A 127 -16.88 -12.11 15.24
C ALA A 127 -16.58 -11.65 13.79
N PRO A 128 -17.35 -10.71 13.22
CA PRO A 128 -17.17 -10.28 11.84
C PRO A 128 -15.74 -9.82 11.56
N GLN A 129 -15.13 -10.31 10.48
CA GLN A 129 -13.76 -9.96 10.10
C GLN A 129 -13.77 -9.03 8.89
N VAL A 130 -13.35 -7.78 9.08
CA VAL A 130 -13.25 -6.81 7.99
C VAL A 130 -11.88 -6.98 7.32
N ASN A 131 -11.92 -7.33 6.05
CA ASN A 131 -10.77 -7.51 5.17
C ASN A 131 -10.72 -6.34 4.18
N ILE A 132 -9.70 -5.50 4.32
CA ILE A 132 -9.46 -4.38 3.40
C ILE A 132 -8.24 -4.71 2.56
N SER A 133 -8.41 -4.63 1.25
CA SER A 133 -7.34 -4.86 0.28
C SER A 133 -7.29 -3.75 -0.75
N THR A 134 -6.12 -3.57 -1.35
CA THR A 134 -5.97 -2.66 -2.48
C THR A 134 -4.94 -3.17 -3.47
N SER A 135 -5.09 -2.79 -4.73
CA SER A 135 -4.15 -3.11 -5.80
C SER A 135 -4.24 -2.06 -6.89
N PHE A 136 -3.19 -1.27 -7.07
CA PHE A 136 -3.13 -0.21 -8.07
C PHE A 136 -1.72 -0.12 -8.68
N THR A 137 -1.58 0.64 -9.76
CA THR A 137 -0.29 0.84 -10.45
C THR A 137 0.60 1.77 -9.65
N TYR A 138 1.86 1.38 -9.51
CA TYR A 138 2.91 2.20 -8.92
C TYR A 138 3.21 3.41 -9.83
N ASP A 139 3.47 4.57 -9.23
CA ASP A 139 3.87 5.79 -9.94
C ASP A 139 5.39 5.93 -9.81
N SER A 140 6.13 5.53 -10.86
CA SER A 140 7.59 5.58 -10.85
C SER A 140 8.09 7.02 -10.97
N PHE A 141 9.20 7.33 -10.29
CA PHE A 141 9.84 8.63 -10.47
C PHE A 141 10.58 8.75 -11.79
N PHE A 142 11.20 7.67 -12.25
CA PHE A 142 12.10 7.70 -13.40
C PHE A 142 11.59 6.92 -14.63
N ASN A 143 10.37 6.36 -14.55
CA ASN A 143 9.60 5.73 -15.64
C ASN A 143 10.47 4.94 -16.65
N GLY A 144 11.36 4.08 -16.14
CA GLY A 144 12.22 3.19 -16.94
C GLY A 144 13.73 3.42 -16.87
N LEU A 145 14.23 4.51 -16.28
CA LEU A 145 15.67 4.64 -15.96
C LEU A 145 16.07 3.85 -14.69
N GLY A 146 15.08 3.41 -13.90
CA GLY A 146 15.25 2.49 -12.78
C GLY A 146 14.71 1.10 -13.10
N VAL A 147 15.13 0.09 -12.33
CA VAL A 147 14.69 -1.32 -12.48
C VAL A 147 13.19 -1.50 -12.22
N VAL A 148 12.57 -0.59 -11.46
CA VAL A 148 11.13 -0.56 -11.16
C VAL A 148 10.46 0.49 -12.07
N ASN A 149 9.32 0.14 -12.65
CA ASN A 149 8.58 0.99 -13.58
C ASN A 149 7.06 0.99 -13.26
N ASP A 150 6.28 1.73 -14.04
CA ASP A 150 4.83 1.90 -13.84
C ASP A 150 4.00 0.62 -14.04
N SER A 151 4.60 -0.46 -14.56
CA SER A 151 3.94 -1.76 -14.67
C SER A 151 3.91 -2.52 -13.35
N PHE A 152 4.71 -2.10 -12.36
CA PHE A 152 4.66 -2.68 -11.03
C PHE A 152 3.37 -2.28 -10.32
N ARG A 153 2.82 -3.23 -9.57
CA ARG A 153 1.62 -2.99 -8.76
C ARG A 153 2.00 -2.80 -7.30
N LEU A 154 1.41 -1.78 -6.67
CA LEU A 154 1.35 -1.64 -5.23
C LEU A 154 0.03 -2.20 -4.73
N GLY A 155 0.08 -3.13 -3.81
CA GLY A 155 -1.14 -3.69 -3.26
C GLY A 155 -0.92 -4.45 -1.98
N GLY A 156 -1.81 -4.32 -1.02
CA GLY A 156 -1.71 -4.97 0.29
C GLY A 156 -3.07 -5.31 0.83
N SER A 157 -3.08 -6.08 1.91
CA SER A 157 -4.28 -6.42 2.66
C SER A 157 -4.03 -6.22 4.16
N GLN A 158 -5.07 -5.82 4.88
CA GLN A 158 -5.11 -5.78 6.33
C GLN A 158 -6.49 -6.29 6.77
N GLN A 159 -6.51 -6.94 7.93
CA GLN A 159 -7.72 -7.49 8.50
C GLN A 159 -7.86 -7.06 9.96
N ALA A 160 -9.10 -6.90 10.42
CA ALA A 160 -9.42 -6.66 11.81
C ALA A 160 -10.79 -7.26 12.17
N ILE A 161 -10.90 -7.76 13.39
CA ILE A 161 -12.13 -8.31 13.94
C ILE A 161 -12.96 -7.16 14.52
N VAL A 162 -14.26 -7.13 14.21
CA VAL A 162 -15.20 -6.14 14.75
C VAL A 162 -15.47 -6.42 16.22
N MET A 163 -15.36 -5.38 17.04
CA MET A 163 -15.49 -5.45 18.50
C MET A 163 -16.77 -4.78 19.02
N GLY A 164 -17.48 -3.99 18.19
CA GLY A 164 -18.78 -3.41 18.56
C GLY A 164 -18.75 -2.37 19.70
N ILE A 165 -17.68 -1.57 19.81
CA ILE A 165 -17.50 -0.59 20.90
C ILE A 165 -17.94 0.83 20.55
#